data_AF-A0ABD1EDZ5-F1
#
_entry.id   AF-A0ABD1EDZ5-F1
#
_cell.length_a   1.000
_cell.length_b   1.000
_cell.length_c   1.000
_cell.angle_alpha   90.00
_cell.angle_beta   90.00
_cell.angle_gamma   90.00
#
_symmetry.space_group_name_H-M   'P 1'
#
loop_
_entity.id
_entity.type
_entity.pdbx_description
1 polymer ?
#
loop_
_entity_poly.entity_id
_entity_poly.type
_entity_poly.pdbx_seq_one_letter_code
_entity_poly.pdbx_strand_id
1 'polypeptide(L)'
;MPSVTWIVLQVLCFNVPYVILSQVTIASLYEQGTQAYLEERFPECVEKLEQALDRYRYHRRNTQNCRLKCRYESETSEPLFSVNIEDLRFHEKNIKNTLCLIKCKIDSNGNNDNIEGQIQQIFEERRPYEYLHLCYYKINDRQKAASAAFTFLVANPNHKVMTKNLQQYSDLPEVNMKEVVNFEAQNYVYLYVYGVNAYMRKEWDTAINNIEESLVSYLHAEDKCRAQCEGPFDPGWHPDFVPAIANHFTYVLRCKRTCKKKLSSLNGEIHEDLFASHYDYLQYAYFKKGNLYAACKAVASYLLLIPDDETMLANMRFYQGMPKVQDDFFTPRDETVRYAQRDTYEERILEYIKNEFKFNQTKPDIEKKINKSFHLTTNTTDLGGQHRFILDGIASLDDCKNIMYIANSFMNVNDGYDLINETASPHTKYEKFEGVTLSRITFLTYISLLQPKYLTLILDITKEMRKTLVEKFNIKRPLYFSFTHLVCRTALPGYTKNRTDFSHKIHSDNCNLLQDNTCEKKPPAFFWRDYSAILYLNQDFEGGNFMFASDLTGNTIQSIITPQCGRMVGFSAGKENLHGVSAVTKGKRCALAVWFTMNPQYQEFDREIAQHMIKNDISFHRYFNDFIN
;
A
#
# COMPACT_ATOMS: atom_id res chain seq x y z
N MET A 1 11.27 -11.82 -87.17
CA MET A 1 12.02 -12.89 -86.48
C MET A 1 13.38 -12.33 -86.07
N PRO A 2 14.02 -12.87 -85.03
CA PRO A 2 13.70 -12.75 -83.60
C PRO A 2 14.64 -11.68 -82.96
N SER A 3 14.84 -11.43 -81.66
CA SER A 3 14.14 -11.75 -80.38
C SER A 3 14.73 -10.82 -79.32
N VAL A 4 13.93 -10.31 -78.37
CA VAL A 4 14.42 -9.77 -77.09
C VAL A 4 13.54 -10.31 -75.96
N THR A 5 14.18 -10.93 -74.97
CA THR A 5 13.55 -11.63 -73.86
C THR A 5 13.10 -10.67 -72.76
N TRP A 6 11.89 -10.90 -72.23
CA TRP A 6 11.41 -10.25 -71.03
C TRP A 6 12.07 -10.89 -69.80
N ILE A 7 12.71 -10.07 -68.95
CA ILE A 7 13.08 -10.48 -67.60
C ILE A 7 12.03 -9.95 -66.63
N VAL A 8 11.27 -10.86 -66.04
CA VAL A 8 10.33 -10.58 -64.95
C VAL A 8 11.14 -10.41 -63.67
N LEU A 9 11.22 -9.19 -63.13
CA LEU A 9 11.70 -9.00 -61.77
C LEU A 9 10.61 -9.46 -60.79
N GLN A 10 10.88 -10.54 -60.06
CA GLN A 10 9.99 -10.98 -58.99
C GLN A 10 9.97 -9.94 -57.86
N VAL A 11 8.78 -9.47 -57.50
CA VAL A 11 8.58 -8.72 -56.26
C VAL A 11 8.78 -9.68 -55.09
N LEU A 12 9.97 -9.66 -54.52
CA LEU A 12 10.21 -10.24 -53.20
C LEU A 12 9.51 -9.37 -52.16
N CYS A 13 8.29 -9.74 -51.82
CA CYS A 13 7.62 -9.27 -50.61
C CYS A 13 8.41 -9.76 -49.39
N PHE A 14 9.44 -9.00 -49.01
CA PHE A 14 9.96 -9.07 -47.66
C PHE A 14 8.86 -8.62 -46.72
N ASN A 15 8.23 -9.59 -46.06
CA ASN A 15 7.53 -9.37 -44.81
C ASN A 15 8.55 -8.75 -43.84
N VAL A 16 8.58 -7.41 -43.77
CA VAL A 16 9.15 -6.73 -42.62
C VAL A 16 8.27 -7.16 -41.44
N PRO A 17 8.79 -7.96 -40.48
CA PRO A 17 8.00 -8.24 -39.29
C PRO A 17 7.70 -6.89 -38.65
N TYR A 18 6.43 -6.62 -38.39
CA TYR A 18 6.00 -5.44 -37.68
C TYR A 18 6.69 -5.49 -36.31
N VAL A 19 7.80 -4.77 -36.14
CA VAL A 19 8.50 -4.71 -34.87
C VAL A 19 7.55 -4.02 -33.92
N ILE A 20 6.92 -4.83 -33.07
CA ILE A 20 6.24 -4.33 -31.88
C ILE A 20 7.34 -3.69 -31.06
N LEU A 21 7.49 -2.37 -31.20
CA LEU A 21 8.26 -1.53 -30.30
C LEU A 21 7.69 -1.79 -28.91
N SER A 22 8.40 -2.61 -28.13
CA SER A 22 8.08 -2.85 -26.73
C SER A 22 8.11 -1.49 -26.03
N GLN A 23 6.93 -0.96 -25.69
CA GLN A 23 6.85 0.29 -24.94
C GLN A 23 7.51 0.04 -23.58
N VAL A 24 8.70 0.61 -23.38
CA VAL A 24 9.45 0.45 -22.14
C VAL A 24 8.66 1.14 -21.03
N THR A 25 8.15 0.36 -20.08
CA THR A 25 7.27 0.84 -19.01
C THR A 25 8.08 1.49 -17.88
N ILE A 26 7.42 2.29 -17.04
CA ILE A 26 8.03 2.84 -15.81
C ILE A 26 8.60 1.73 -14.92
N ALA A 27 7.88 0.61 -14.77
CA ALA A 27 8.32 -0.55 -13.99
C ALA A 27 9.61 -1.15 -14.56
N SER A 28 9.67 -1.39 -15.88
CA SER A 28 10.84 -1.98 -16.53
C SER A 28 12.07 -1.07 -16.50
N LEU A 29 11.90 0.26 -16.56
CA LEU A 29 13.01 1.20 -16.36
C LEU A 29 13.55 1.17 -14.93
N TYR A 30 12.66 1.05 -13.94
CA TYR A 30 13.05 0.93 -12.52
C TYR A 30 13.78 -0.40 -12.24
N GLU A 31 13.24 -1.52 -12.73
CA GLU A 31 13.85 -2.86 -12.73
C GLU A 31 15.24 -2.85 -13.38
N GLN A 32 15.37 -2.35 -14.61
CA GLN A 32 16.68 -2.22 -15.30
C GLN A 32 17.67 -1.37 -14.49
N GLY A 33 17.23 -0.26 -13.88
CA GLY A 33 18.09 0.62 -13.11
C GLY A 33 18.54 0.03 -11.77
N THR A 34 17.66 -0.68 -11.07
CA THR A 34 17.99 -1.39 -9.83
C THR A 34 18.87 -2.62 -10.09
N GLN A 35 18.64 -3.34 -11.19
CA GLN A 35 19.50 -4.44 -11.62
C GLN A 35 20.89 -3.94 -12.04
N ALA A 36 20.98 -2.81 -12.76
CA ALA A 36 22.26 -2.16 -13.07
C ALA A 36 23.00 -1.67 -11.81
N TYR A 37 22.29 -1.25 -10.74
CA TYR A 37 22.89 -0.98 -9.43
C TYR A 37 23.49 -2.25 -8.80
N LEU A 38 22.75 -3.37 -8.82
CA LEU A 38 23.19 -4.64 -8.22
C LEU A 38 24.40 -5.25 -8.96
N GLU A 39 24.49 -5.03 -10.27
CA GLU A 39 25.61 -5.48 -11.11
C GLU A 39 26.73 -4.43 -11.27
N GLU A 40 26.76 -3.40 -10.41
CA GLU A 40 27.75 -2.31 -10.38
C GLU A 40 27.89 -1.48 -11.68
N ARG A 41 26.91 -1.54 -12.58
CA ARG A 41 26.82 -0.71 -13.79
C ARG A 41 26.25 0.69 -13.47
N PHE A 42 26.98 1.45 -12.66
CA PHE A 42 26.50 2.73 -12.13
C PHE A 42 26.06 3.78 -13.18
N PRO A 43 26.68 3.93 -14.36
CA PRO A 43 26.17 4.82 -15.41
C PRO A 43 24.79 4.41 -15.95
N GLU A 44 24.56 3.11 -16.14
CA GLU A 44 23.27 2.56 -16.57
C GLU A 44 22.22 2.69 -15.46
N CYS A 45 22.59 2.46 -14.19
CA CYS A 45 21.72 2.74 -13.05
C CYS A 45 21.19 4.19 -13.07
N VAL A 46 22.08 5.17 -13.25
CA VAL A 46 21.67 6.59 -13.37
C VAL A 46 20.74 6.78 -14.55
N GLU A 47 21.12 6.34 -15.74
CA GLU A 47 20.33 6.50 -16.96
C GLU A 47 18.91 5.94 -16.82
N LYS A 48 18.78 4.69 -16.35
CA LYS A 48 17.50 4.00 -16.26
C LYS A 48 16.61 4.55 -15.15
N LEU A 49 17.17 4.90 -13.99
CA LEU A 49 16.39 5.47 -12.89
C LEU A 49 15.98 6.93 -13.15
N GLU A 50 16.82 7.76 -13.79
CA GLU A 50 16.41 9.10 -14.27
C GLU A 50 15.28 8.98 -15.32
N GLN A 51 15.40 8.08 -16.30
CA GLN A 51 14.33 7.80 -17.28
C GLN A 51 13.03 7.33 -16.61
N ALA A 52 13.12 6.46 -15.60
CA ALA A 52 11.96 5.97 -14.85
C ALA A 52 11.25 7.13 -14.10
N LEU A 53 12.02 8.00 -13.44
CA LEU A 53 11.53 9.19 -12.74
C LEU A 53 10.82 10.16 -13.70
N ASP A 54 11.44 10.48 -14.83
CA ASP A 54 10.86 11.41 -15.80
C ASP A 54 9.59 10.87 -16.46
N ARG A 55 9.56 9.57 -16.80
CA ARG A 55 8.35 8.91 -17.30
C ARG A 55 7.24 8.89 -16.25
N TYR A 56 7.55 8.62 -14.97
CA TYR A 56 6.58 8.70 -13.87
C TYR A 56 6.06 10.13 -13.65
N ARG A 57 6.94 11.13 -13.60
CA ARG A 57 6.58 12.56 -13.49
C ARG A 57 5.65 12.98 -14.62
N TYR A 58 5.95 12.57 -15.86
CA TYR A 58 5.14 12.84 -17.03
C TYR A 58 3.76 12.16 -16.96
N HIS A 59 3.70 10.86 -16.65
CA HIS A 59 2.43 10.15 -16.46
C HIS A 59 1.57 10.80 -15.37
N ARG A 60 2.14 11.04 -14.17
CA ARG A 60 1.44 11.66 -13.04
C ARG A 60 0.88 13.03 -13.42
N ARG A 61 1.69 13.88 -14.06
CA ARG A 61 1.28 15.22 -14.54
C ARG A 61 0.13 15.13 -15.54
N ASN A 62 0.20 14.21 -16.51
CA ASN A 62 -0.86 14.05 -17.50
C ASN A 62 -2.17 13.54 -16.87
N THR A 63 -2.11 12.53 -15.99
CA THR A 63 -3.29 12.02 -15.27
C THR A 63 -3.93 13.09 -14.39
N GLN A 64 -3.15 13.89 -13.67
CA GLN A 64 -3.64 15.03 -12.89
C GLN A 64 -4.28 16.10 -13.78
N ASN A 65 -3.62 16.50 -14.87
CA ASN A 65 -4.12 17.52 -15.80
C ASN A 65 -5.43 17.06 -16.47
N CYS A 66 -5.52 15.81 -16.93
CA CYS A 66 -6.76 15.24 -17.48
C CYS A 66 -7.90 15.32 -16.46
N ARG A 67 -7.68 14.87 -15.22
CA ARG A 67 -8.72 14.89 -14.18
C ARG A 67 -9.19 16.29 -13.81
N LEU A 68 -8.27 17.24 -13.65
CA LEU A 68 -8.61 18.63 -13.34
C LEU A 68 -9.37 19.30 -14.51
N LYS A 69 -8.89 19.13 -15.74
CA LYS A 69 -9.56 19.65 -16.95
C LYS A 69 -10.97 19.07 -17.11
N CYS A 70 -11.10 17.74 -17.06
CA CYS A 70 -12.39 17.08 -17.27
C CYS A 70 -13.40 17.36 -16.17
N ARG A 71 -12.96 17.50 -14.92
CA ARG A 71 -13.82 17.95 -13.83
C ARG A 71 -14.35 19.35 -14.12
N TYR A 72 -13.47 20.31 -14.42
CA TYR A 72 -13.85 21.69 -14.74
C TYR A 72 -14.84 21.74 -15.93
N GLU A 73 -14.51 21.10 -17.06
CA GLU A 73 -15.38 21.05 -18.24
C GLU A 73 -16.76 20.44 -17.91
N SER A 74 -16.82 19.39 -17.08
CA SER A 74 -18.10 18.81 -16.65
C SER A 74 -18.89 19.74 -15.74
N GLU A 75 -18.21 20.48 -14.86
CA GLU A 75 -18.82 21.39 -13.89
C GLU A 75 -19.40 22.64 -14.52
N THR A 76 -18.72 23.18 -15.55
CA THR A 76 -19.12 24.40 -16.29
C THR A 76 -19.94 24.13 -17.55
N SER A 77 -20.09 22.87 -17.99
CA SER A 77 -20.89 22.54 -19.16
C SER A 77 -22.37 22.91 -18.99
N GLU A 78 -23.00 23.38 -20.08
CA GLU A 78 -24.45 23.62 -20.09
C GLU A 78 -25.23 22.33 -19.79
N PRO A 79 -26.20 22.35 -18.86
CA PRO A 79 -27.03 21.19 -18.56
C PRO A 79 -27.80 20.69 -19.80
N LEU A 80 -27.86 19.37 -19.98
CA LEU A 80 -28.67 18.75 -21.05
C LEU A 80 -30.17 19.02 -20.89
N PHE A 81 -30.61 19.32 -19.65
CA PHE A 81 -31.97 19.75 -19.34
C PHE A 81 -31.94 20.88 -18.30
N SER A 82 -32.80 21.88 -18.46
CA SER A 82 -32.75 23.13 -17.67
C SER A 82 -33.09 22.95 -16.19
N VAL A 83 -34.05 22.08 -15.88
CA VAL A 83 -34.46 21.74 -14.51
C VAL A 83 -33.57 20.63 -13.94
N ASN A 84 -33.14 20.73 -12.68
CA ASN A 84 -32.57 19.61 -11.94
C ASN A 84 -33.70 18.94 -11.13
N ILE A 85 -33.98 17.67 -11.43
CA ILE A 85 -34.93 16.83 -10.71
C ILE A 85 -34.21 15.53 -10.33
N GLU A 86 -34.53 14.95 -9.16
CA GLU A 86 -33.95 13.68 -8.67
C GLU A 86 -32.41 13.61 -8.75
N ASP A 87 -31.73 14.73 -8.54
CA ASP A 87 -30.27 14.90 -8.68
C ASP A 87 -29.67 14.38 -10.01
N LEU A 88 -30.46 14.30 -11.07
CA LEU A 88 -30.01 13.87 -12.41
C LEU A 88 -28.82 14.69 -12.93
N ARG A 89 -28.66 15.96 -12.50
CA ARG A 89 -27.50 16.78 -12.86
C ARG A 89 -26.18 16.28 -12.26
N PHE A 90 -26.21 15.57 -11.12
CA PHE A 90 -25.03 14.86 -10.61
C PHE A 90 -24.62 13.72 -11.55
N HIS A 91 -25.60 12.91 -11.99
CA HIS A 91 -25.35 11.83 -12.94
C HIS A 91 -24.85 12.37 -14.29
N GLU A 92 -25.47 13.43 -14.80
CA GLU A 92 -25.07 14.10 -16.04
C GLU A 92 -23.61 14.59 -16.00
N LYS A 93 -23.21 15.28 -14.93
CA LYS A 93 -21.83 15.74 -14.73
C LYS A 93 -20.84 14.56 -14.68
N ASN A 94 -21.16 13.49 -13.96
CA ASN A 94 -20.31 12.30 -13.90
C ASN A 94 -20.15 11.62 -15.27
N ILE A 95 -21.22 11.53 -16.07
CA ILE A 95 -21.16 10.96 -17.43
C ILE A 95 -20.31 11.84 -18.36
N LYS A 96 -20.50 13.17 -18.34
CA LYS A 96 -19.69 14.12 -19.11
C LYS A 96 -18.20 14.08 -18.72
N ASN A 97 -17.90 14.05 -17.42
CA ASN A 97 -16.54 13.89 -16.89
C ASN A 97 -15.92 12.57 -17.37
N THR A 98 -16.65 11.46 -17.27
CA THR A 98 -16.21 10.13 -17.74
C THR A 98 -15.89 10.14 -19.24
N LEU A 99 -16.76 10.75 -20.07
CA LEU A 99 -16.51 10.89 -21.51
C LEU A 99 -15.25 11.72 -21.80
N CYS A 100 -15.03 12.82 -21.08
CA CYS A 100 -13.80 13.61 -21.21
C CYS A 100 -12.56 12.80 -20.79
N LEU A 101 -12.62 12.06 -19.67
CA LEU A 101 -11.51 11.24 -19.19
C LEU A 101 -11.14 10.13 -20.19
N ILE A 102 -12.13 9.50 -20.83
CA ILE A 102 -11.91 8.50 -21.89
C ILE A 102 -11.21 9.16 -23.09
N LYS A 103 -11.68 10.31 -23.55
CA LYS A 103 -11.02 11.07 -24.64
C LYS A 103 -9.58 11.46 -24.28
N CYS A 104 -9.37 12.02 -23.08
CA CYS A 104 -8.05 12.45 -22.62
C CYS A 104 -7.04 11.28 -22.53
N LYS A 105 -7.51 10.06 -22.23
CA LYS A 105 -6.68 8.85 -22.33
C LYS A 105 -6.32 8.50 -23.77
N ILE A 106 -7.29 8.53 -24.69
CA ILE A 106 -7.06 8.24 -26.13
C ILE A 106 -6.08 9.27 -26.74
N ASP A 107 -6.32 10.56 -26.51
CA ASP A 107 -5.51 11.67 -27.03
C ASP A 107 -4.05 11.63 -26.52
N SER A 108 -3.79 10.95 -25.39
CA SER A 108 -2.44 10.78 -24.81
C SER A 108 -1.56 9.75 -25.54
N ASN A 109 -2.09 9.08 -26.58
CA ASN A 109 -1.37 8.47 -27.70
C ASN A 109 -0.11 7.65 -27.37
N GLY A 110 -0.17 6.83 -26.31
CA GLY A 110 0.89 5.88 -25.95
C GLY A 110 1.25 5.81 -24.46
N ASN A 111 0.70 6.69 -23.62
CA ASN A 111 0.98 6.71 -22.18
C ASN A 111 0.08 5.75 -21.37
N ASN A 112 -0.24 4.59 -21.96
CA ASN A 112 -1.17 3.58 -21.44
C ASN A 112 -0.53 2.65 -20.39
N ASP A 113 0.57 3.10 -19.75
CA ASP A 113 1.09 2.51 -18.52
C ASP A 113 0.00 2.70 -17.45
N ASN A 114 -0.90 1.73 -17.31
CA ASN A 114 -1.72 1.59 -16.10
C ASN A 114 -0.76 1.29 -14.95
N ILE A 115 -0.25 2.33 -14.30
CA ILE A 115 0.68 2.20 -13.18
C ILE A 115 -0.04 1.44 -12.06
N GLU A 116 0.41 0.22 -11.79
CA GLU A 116 -0.07 -0.56 -10.66
C GLU A 116 0.21 0.17 -9.35
N GLY A 117 -0.67 0.01 -8.35
CA GLY A 117 -0.56 0.74 -7.08
C GLY A 117 0.80 0.58 -6.39
N GLN A 118 1.46 -0.57 -6.56
CA GLN A 118 2.81 -0.84 -6.06
C GLN A 118 3.87 0.04 -6.73
N ILE A 119 3.83 0.19 -8.06
CA ILE A 119 4.73 1.08 -8.79
C ILE A 119 4.45 2.54 -8.42
N GLN A 120 3.18 2.93 -8.24
CA GLN A 120 2.88 4.29 -7.75
C GLN A 120 3.49 4.53 -6.35
N GLN A 121 3.40 3.55 -5.44
CA GLN A 121 3.94 3.62 -4.08
C GLN A 121 5.47 3.77 -4.08
N ILE A 122 6.20 2.97 -4.85
CA ILE A 122 7.68 3.06 -5.00
C ILE A 122 8.15 4.50 -5.29
N PHE A 123 7.44 5.22 -6.15
CA PHE A 123 7.79 6.58 -6.56
C PHE A 123 7.25 7.67 -5.61
N GLU A 124 6.14 7.42 -4.91
CA GLU A 124 5.67 8.29 -3.81
C GLU A 124 6.60 8.22 -2.59
N GLU A 125 7.11 7.02 -2.26
CA GLU A 125 8.10 6.75 -1.19
C GLU A 125 9.54 7.14 -1.55
N ARG A 126 9.76 7.66 -2.77
CA ARG A 126 11.05 8.15 -3.28
C ARG A 126 12.13 7.07 -3.43
N ARG A 127 11.74 5.79 -3.52
CA ARG A 127 12.68 4.66 -3.61
C ARG A 127 13.69 4.71 -4.77
N PRO A 128 13.44 5.30 -5.95
CA PRO A 128 14.51 5.49 -6.95
C PRO A 128 15.74 6.25 -6.40
N TYR A 129 15.53 7.17 -5.45
CA TYR A 129 16.61 7.92 -4.79
C TYR A 129 17.38 7.10 -3.74
N GLU A 130 16.82 5.97 -3.28
CA GLU A 130 17.50 4.95 -2.45
C GLU A 130 18.69 4.32 -3.19
N TYR A 131 18.67 4.30 -4.52
CA TYR A 131 19.74 3.76 -5.37
C TYR A 131 20.56 4.87 -6.05
N LEU A 132 19.89 5.90 -6.60
CA LEU A 132 20.53 6.99 -7.32
C LEU A 132 21.61 7.71 -6.49
N HIS A 133 21.41 7.89 -5.18
CA HIS A 133 22.41 8.56 -4.34
C HIS A 133 23.77 7.85 -4.34
N LEU A 134 23.82 6.53 -4.51
CA LEU A 134 25.06 5.78 -4.61
C LEU A 134 25.54 5.67 -6.06
N CYS A 135 24.63 5.52 -7.03
CA CYS A 135 25.02 5.51 -8.44
C CYS A 135 25.69 6.83 -8.87
N TYR A 136 25.14 7.99 -8.47
CA TYR A 136 25.79 9.30 -8.66
C TYR A 136 27.16 9.36 -7.98
N TYR A 137 27.27 8.92 -6.72
CA TYR A 137 28.53 8.91 -5.97
C TYR A 137 29.61 8.09 -6.69
N LYS A 138 29.22 6.92 -7.22
CA LYS A 138 30.11 5.98 -7.92
C LYS A 138 30.55 6.47 -9.31
N ILE A 139 29.75 7.29 -9.99
CA ILE A 139 30.18 8.02 -11.21
C ILE A 139 30.83 9.38 -10.91
N ASN A 140 31.14 9.65 -9.65
CA ASN A 140 31.78 10.86 -9.13
C ASN A 140 30.93 12.16 -9.20
N ASP A 141 29.62 12.07 -9.38
CA ASP A 141 28.69 13.20 -9.25
C ASP A 141 28.24 13.37 -7.79
N ARG A 142 29.11 13.97 -6.97
CA ARG A 142 28.87 14.11 -5.52
C ARG A 142 27.73 15.08 -5.18
N GLN A 143 27.51 16.11 -6.00
CA GLN A 143 26.44 17.09 -5.78
C GLN A 143 25.05 16.48 -6.06
N LYS A 144 24.89 15.69 -7.12
CA LYS A 144 23.65 14.90 -7.31
C LYS A 144 23.50 13.80 -6.27
N ALA A 145 24.59 13.17 -5.81
CA ALA A 145 24.54 12.18 -4.73
C ALA A 145 23.92 12.76 -3.44
N ALA A 146 24.38 13.95 -3.02
CA ALA A 146 23.81 14.69 -1.89
C ALA A 146 22.34 15.07 -2.12
N SER A 147 22.01 15.60 -3.30
CA SER A 147 20.64 15.99 -3.66
C SER A 147 19.67 14.79 -3.72
N ALA A 148 20.12 13.63 -4.18
CA ALA A 148 19.34 12.39 -4.16
C ALA A 148 19.12 11.86 -2.74
N ALA A 149 20.17 11.82 -1.91
CA ALA A 149 20.06 11.41 -0.51
C ALA A 149 19.10 12.33 0.28
N PHE A 150 19.19 13.64 0.04
CA PHE A 150 18.26 14.63 0.60
C PHE A 150 16.83 14.40 0.11
N THR A 151 16.61 14.27 -1.20
CA THR A 151 15.28 14.00 -1.81
C THR A 151 14.62 12.75 -1.21
N PHE A 152 15.40 11.68 -0.94
CA PHE A 152 14.91 10.49 -0.26
C PHE A 152 14.49 10.77 1.20
N LEU A 153 15.33 11.49 1.95
CA LEU A 153 15.10 11.82 3.37
C LEU A 153 13.90 12.74 3.59
N VAL A 154 13.54 13.61 2.63
CA VAL A 154 12.32 14.45 2.70
C VAL A 154 11.05 13.60 2.85
N ALA A 155 11.01 12.41 2.26
CA ALA A 155 9.91 11.46 2.43
C ALA A 155 10.15 10.42 3.53
N ASN A 156 11.41 10.13 3.86
CA ASN A 156 11.83 9.07 4.78
C ASN A 156 12.74 9.62 5.91
N PRO A 157 12.27 10.58 6.74
CA PRO A 157 13.14 11.33 7.67
C PRO A 157 13.83 10.45 8.71
N ASN A 158 13.22 9.31 9.07
CA ASN A 158 13.76 8.38 10.07
C ASN A 158 14.79 7.38 9.50
N HIS A 159 15.16 7.47 8.22
CA HIS A 159 16.01 6.48 7.55
C HIS A 159 17.51 6.66 7.86
N LYS A 160 17.92 6.14 9.03
CA LYS A 160 19.26 6.26 9.64
C LYS A 160 20.44 6.03 8.69
N VAL A 161 20.33 5.11 7.73
CA VAL A 161 21.41 4.83 6.76
C VAL A 161 21.58 6.01 5.79
N MET A 162 20.49 6.52 5.23
CA MET A 162 20.57 7.67 4.32
C MET A 162 20.98 8.95 5.05
N THR A 163 20.57 9.12 6.31
CA THR A 163 21.04 10.25 7.16
C THR A 163 22.56 10.26 7.27
N LYS A 164 23.19 9.09 7.51
CA LYS A 164 24.65 8.95 7.55
C LYS A 164 25.30 9.18 6.19
N ASN A 165 24.69 8.69 5.11
CA ASN A 165 25.19 8.91 3.75
C ASN A 165 25.19 10.40 3.40
N LEU A 166 24.11 11.13 3.71
CA LEU A 166 24.04 12.59 3.47
C LEU A 166 25.05 13.35 4.33
N GLN A 167 25.27 12.96 5.59
CA GLN A 167 26.33 13.53 6.45
C GLN A 167 27.72 13.34 5.81
N GLN A 168 28.05 12.10 5.41
CA GLN A 168 29.31 11.80 4.72
C GLN A 168 29.47 12.58 3.40
N TYR A 169 28.38 12.78 2.66
CA TYR A 169 28.40 13.58 1.44
C TYR A 169 28.59 15.07 1.75
N SER A 170 28.04 15.59 2.85
CA SER A 170 28.19 17.00 3.26
C SER A 170 29.60 17.37 3.74
N ASP A 171 30.41 16.38 4.14
CA ASP A 171 31.82 16.55 4.53
C ASP A 171 32.78 16.59 3.32
N LEU A 172 32.28 16.35 2.10
CA LEU A 172 33.11 16.33 0.88
C LEU A 172 33.35 17.75 0.35
N PRO A 173 34.60 18.10 -0.03
CA PRO A 173 34.92 19.43 -0.57
C PRO A 173 34.24 19.71 -1.93
N GLU A 174 33.81 18.68 -2.66
CA GLU A 174 33.08 18.81 -3.93
C GLU A 174 31.57 19.05 -3.75
N VAL A 175 31.04 19.02 -2.52
CA VAL A 175 29.61 19.19 -2.24
C VAL A 175 29.32 20.54 -1.62
N ASN A 176 28.61 21.40 -2.34
CA ASN A 176 28.06 22.62 -1.77
C ASN A 176 26.67 22.36 -1.20
N MET A 177 26.56 22.28 0.13
CA MET A 177 25.29 22.08 0.83
C MET A 177 24.24 23.18 0.57
N LYS A 178 24.63 24.36 0.06
CA LYS A 178 23.69 25.42 -0.35
C LYS A 178 23.07 25.17 -1.73
N GLU A 179 23.66 24.27 -2.52
CA GLU A 179 23.20 23.86 -3.85
C GLU A 179 22.58 22.44 -3.82
N VAL A 180 22.41 21.85 -2.63
CA VAL A 180 21.69 20.58 -2.47
C VAL A 180 20.21 20.85 -2.61
N VAL A 181 19.58 20.15 -3.55
CA VAL A 181 18.16 20.37 -3.91
C VAL A 181 17.32 19.13 -3.65
N ASN A 182 16.05 19.37 -3.31
CA ASN A 182 15.03 18.34 -3.37
C ASN A 182 14.50 18.27 -4.80
N PHE A 183 14.89 17.22 -5.54
CA PHE A 183 14.50 16.99 -6.94
C PHE A 183 12.98 16.81 -7.13
N GLU A 184 12.23 16.62 -6.04
CA GLU A 184 10.79 16.39 -6.04
C GLU A 184 10.00 17.50 -5.31
N ALA A 185 10.67 18.60 -4.92
CA ALA A 185 10.00 19.76 -4.34
C ALA A 185 9.05 20.41 -5.36
N GLN A 186 7.88 20.80 -4.88
CA GLN A 186 6.89 21.53 -5.67
C GLN A 186 7.10 23.04 -5.54
N ASN A 187 6.64 23.82 -6.53
CA ASN A 187 6.91 25.27 -6.62
C ASN A 187 6.57 26.04 -5.33
N TYR A 188 5.46 25.71 -4.66
CA TYR A 188 5.08 26.36 -3.40
C TYR A 188 6.14 26.20 -2.30
N VAL A 189 6.90 25.11 -2.26
CA VAL A 189 7.95 24.90 -1.26
C VAL A 189 9.04 25.96 -1.40
N TYR A 190 9.48 26.20 -2.64
CA TYR A 190 10.47 27.22 -2.92
C TYR A 190 9.92 28.63 -2.67
N LEU A 191 8.74 28.95 -3.22
CA LEU A 191 8.09 30.26 -3.06
C LEU A 191 7.85 30.60 -1.57
N TYR A 192 7.35 29.65 -0.79
CA TYR A 192 7.16 29.82 0.64
C TYR A 192 8.48 30.12 1.36
N VAL A 193 9.51 29.29 1.15
CA VAL A 193 10.81 29.46 1.82
C VAL A 193 11.48 30.78 1.42
N TYR A 194 11.39 31.20 0.15
CA TYR A 194 11.88 32.52 -0.27
C TYR A 194 11.07 33.66 0.35
N GLY A 195 9.75 33.54 0.42
CA GLY A 195 8.86 34.53 1.05
C GLY A 195 9.11 34.70 2.55
N VAL A 196 9.29 33.60 3.30
CA VAL A 196 9.64 33.63 4.72
C VAL A 196 11.05 34.22 4.94
N ASN A 197 12.02 33.88 4.09
CA ASN A 197 13.36 34.49 4.17
C ASN A 197 13.32 36.00 3.89
N ALA A 198 12.54 36.45 2.91
CA ALA A 198 12.32 37.87 2.64
C ALA A 198 11.60 38.58 3.80
N TYR A 199 10.60 37.93 4.41
CA TYR A 199 9.91 38.43 5.60
C TYR A 199 10.87 38.64 6.78
N MET A 200 11.74 37.66 7.06
CA MET A 200 12.76 37.76 8.11
C MET A 200 13.78 38.89 7.85
N ARG A 201 14.07 39.18 6.58
CA ARG A 201 14.91 40.31 6.15
C ARG A 201 14.15 41.65 6.08
N LYS A 202 12.84 41.65 6.33
CA LYS A 202 11.94 42.83 6.24
C LYS A 202 11.79 43.38 4.82
N GLU A 203 12.03 42.53 3.82
CA GLU A 203 11.85 42.81 2.40
C GLU A 203 10.36 42.64 2.03
N TRP A 204 9.49 43.52 2.54
CA TRP A 204 8.04 43.30 2.59
C TRP A 204 7.38 43.06 1.23
N ASP A 205 7.78 43.77 0.17
CA ASP A 205 7.24 43.55 -1.18
C ASP A 205 7.64 42.17 -1.74
N THR A 206 8.90 41.77 -1.57
CA THR A 206 9.39 40.43 -1.94
C THR A 206 8.67 39.34 -1.16
N ALA A 207 8.44 39.55 0.15
CA ALA A 207 7.72 38.63 1.01
C ALA A 207 6.25 38.46 0.58
N ILE A 208 5.53 39.57 0.34
CA ILE A 208 4.13 39.54 -0.14
C ILE A 208 4.04 38.78 -1.46
N ASN A 209 4.86 39.13 -2.45
CA ASN A 209 4.80 38.52 -3.77
C ASN A 209 5.05 37.00 -3.70
N ASN A 210 6.09 36.57 -2.98
CA ASN A 210 6.43 35.14 -2.86
C ASN A 210 5.40 34.35 -2.04
N ILE A 211 4.85 34.91 -0.96
CA ILE A 211 3.83 34.21 -0.15
C ILE A 211 2.48 34.16 -0.88
N GLU A 212 2.06 35.19 -1.62
CA GLU A 212 0.86 35.13 -2.48
C GLU A 212 1.02 34.10 -3.62
N GLU A 213 2.16 34.08 -4.32
CA GLU A 213 2.42 33.07 -5.35
C GLU A 213 2.51 31.65 -4.74
N SER A 214 3.09 31.52 -3.55
CA SER A 214 3.11 30.27 -2.79
C SER A 214 1.69 29.79 -2.44
N LEU A 215 0.82 30.68 -1.97
CA LEU A 215 -0.57 30.38 -1.60
C LEU A 215 -1.34 29.79 -2.78
N VAL A 216 -1.25 30.44 -3.94
CA VAL A 216 -1.84 29.97 -5.20
C VAL A 216 -1.22 28.63 -5.64
N SER A 217 0.11 28.50 -5.56
CA SER A 217 0.79 27.26 -5.92
C SER A 217 0.50 26.10 -4.97
N TYR A 218 0.24 26.36 -3.69
CA TYR A 218 -0.11 25.35 -2.68
C TYR A 218 -1.51 24.81 -2.95
N LEU A 219 -2.50 25.69 -3.17
CA LEU A 219 -3.86 25.29 -3.54
C LEU A 219 -3.86 24.44 -4.82
N HIS A 220 -3.09 24.85 -5.83
CA HIS A 220 -2.95 24.08 -7.06
C HIS A 220 -2.23 22.72 -6.87
N ALA A 221 -1.25 22.64 -5.96
CA ALA A 221 -0.62 21.37 -5.57
C ALA A 221 -1.58 20.44 -4.81
N GLU A 222 -2.46 21.01 -3.98
CA GLU A 222 -3.51 20.28 -3.28
C GLU A 222 -4.55 19.73 -4.25
N ASP A 223 -5.03 20.53 -5.21
CA ASP A 223 -5.94 20.06 -6.26
C ASP A 223 -5.33 18.92 -7.08
N LYS A 224 -4.04 19.01 -7.43
CA LYS A 224 -3.29 17.93 -8.08
C LYS A 224 -3.15 16.68 -7.21
N CYS A 225 -2.95 16.82 -5.90
CA CYS A 225 -2.95 15.70 -4.97
C CYS A 225 -4.35 15.04 -4.89
N ARG A 226 -5.40 15.85 -4.72
CA ARG A 226 -6.79 15.41 -4.60
C ARG A 226 -7.31 14.78 -5.89
N ALA A 227 -6.83 15.21 -7.05
CA ALA A 227 -7.06 14.56 -8.34
C ALA A 227 -6.35 13.20 -8.44
N GLN A 228 -5.19 12.98 -7.80
CA GLN A 228 -4.51 11.68 -7.83
C GLN A 228 -5.35 10.57 -7.18
N CYS A 229 -6.14 10.91 -6.15
CA CYS A 229 -7.01 10.00 -5.39
C CYS A 229 -8.15 9.36 -6.20
N GLU A 230 -8.50 9.87 -7.37
CA GLU A 230 -9.55 9.33 -8.25
C GLU A 230 -9.01 8.18 -9.14
N GLY A 231 -8.17 7.34 -8.53
CA GLY A 231 -7.49 6.19 -9.12
C GLY A 231 -8.44 5.03 -9.50
N PRO A 232 -7.94 4.02 -10.24
CA PRO A 232 -8.65 2.75 -10.32
C PRO A 232 -8.86 2.20 -8.91
N PHE A 233 -10.03 1.60 -8.70
CA PHE A 233 -10.46 1.05 -7.42
C PHE A 233 -10.88 -0.38 -7.66
N ASP A 234 -10.21 -1.32 -7.00
CA ASP A 234 -10.73 -2.66 -6.81
C ASP A 234 -11.68 -2.61 -5.60
N PRO A 235 -13.00 -2.76 -5.80
CA PRO A 235 -13.94 -2.74 -4.68
C PRO A 235 -13.86 -3.98 -3.79
N GLY A 236 -13.22 -5.07 -4.24
CA GLY A 236 -13.41 -6.38 -3.64
C GLY A 236 -14.87 -6.84 -3.74
N TRP A 237 -15.53 -7.00 -2.58
CA TRP A 237 -16.87 -7.58 -2.49
C TRP A 237 -18.00 -6.55 -2.65
N HIS A 238 -19.14 -7.00 -3.18
CA HIS A 238 -20.39 -6.24 -3.31
C HIS A 238 -21.59 -7.07 -2.83
N PRO A 239 -22.48 -6.50 -2.00
CA PRO A 239 -23.88 -6.92 -1.94
C PRO A 239 -24.73 -6.18 -2.98
N ASP A 240 -24.58 -4.85 -3.14
CA ASP A 240 -25.44 -4.00 -3.98
C ASP A 240 -24.73 -2.73 -4.52
N PHE A 241 -25.34 -2.08 -5.52
CA PHE A 241 -24.85 -0.87 -6.21
C PHE A 241 -24.59 0.33 -5.28
N VAL A 242 -25.49 0.61 -4.34
CA VAL A 242 -25.37 1.79 -3.45
C VAL A 242 -24.21 1.63 -2.45
N PRO A 243 -24.08 0.52 -1.70
CA PRO A 243 -22.90 0.27 -0.86
C PRO A 243 -21.57 0.30 -1.61
N ALA A 244 -21.54 -0.24 -2.84
CA ALA A 244 -20.35 -0.24 -3.70
C ALA A 244 -19.83 1.16 -3.97
N ILE A 245 -20.71 2.05 -4.44
CA ILE A 245 -20.37 3.44 -4.79
C ILE A 245 -20.08 4.27 -3.54
N ALA A 246 -20.84 4.08 -2.45
CA ALA A 246 -20.59 4.76 -1.18
C ALA A 246 -19.22 4.40 -0.58
N ASN A 247 -18.80 3.13 -0.67
CA ASN A 247 -17.48 2.69 -0.25
C ASN A 247 -16.37 3.30 -1.12
N HIS A 248 -16.56 3.37 -2.45
CA HIS A 248 -15.61 4.02 -3.34
C HIS A 248 -15.46 5.53 -3.02
N PHE A 249 -16.57 6.25 -2.85
CA PHE A 249 -16.52 7.66 -2.44
C PHE A 249 -15.82 7.84 -1.09
N THR A 250 -16.08 6.95 -0.12
CA THR A 250 -15.40 6.96 1.19
C THR A 250 -13.88 6.76 1.06
N TYR A 251 -13.44 5.84 0.20
CA TYR A 251 -12.02 5.62 -0.08
C TYR A 251 -11.36 6.86 -0.71
N VAL A 252 -11.98 7.42 -1.76
CA VAL A 252 -11.49 8.63 -2.44
C VAL A 252 -11.46 9.82 -1.49
N LEU A 253 -12.48 9.99 -0.63
CA LEU A 253 -12.58 11.05 0.37
C LEU A 253 -11.46 10.94 1.42
N ARG A 254 -11.23 9.74 1.97
CA ARG A 254 -10.11 9.48 2.89
C ARG A 254 -8.77 9.82 2.26
N CYS A 255 -8.53 9.41 1.01
CA CYS A 255 -7.32 9.78 0.28
C CYS A 255 -7.19 11.30 0.13
N LYS A 256 -8.25 11.99 -0.32
CA LYS A 256 -8.26 13.46 -0.51
C LYS A 256 -7.94 14.22 0.78
N ARG A 257 -8.45 13.78 1.93
CA ARG A 257 -8.11 14.33 3.26
C ARG A 257 -6.64 14.14 3.66
N THR A 258 -5.93 13.13 3.14
CA THR A 258 -4.48 13.01 3.38
C THR A 258 -3.64 14.08 2.69
N CYS A 259 -4.18 14.82 1.71
CA CYS A 259 -3.40 15.78 0.93
C CYS A 259 -2.85 16.94 1.76
N LYS A 260 -3.58 17.48 2.74
CA LYS A 260 -3.05 18.50 3.69
C LYS A 260 -1.76 18.00 4.35
N LYS A 261 -1.76 16.76 4.85
CA LYS A 261 -0.60 16.12 5.49
C LYS A 261 0.50 15.69 4.51
N LYS A 262 0.17 15.31 3.27
CA LYS A 262 1.18 15.02 2.23
C LYS A 262 1.90 16.27 1.73
N LEU A 263 1.31 17.46 1.90
CA LEU A 263 1.84 18.75 1.41
C LEU A 263 2.42 19.65 2.51
N SER A 264 2.28 19.28 3.79
CA SER A 264 2.84 20.02 4.92
C SER A 264 4.37 19.94 5.06
N SER A 265 5.05 19.09 4.28
CA SER A 265 6.51 18.97 4.30
C SER A 265 7.19 20.05 3.46
N LEU A 266 7.90 20.97 4.12
CA LEU A 266 8.83 21.91 3.51
C LEU A 266 10.24 21.32 3.58
N ASN A 267 10.60 20.53 2.57
CA ASN A 267 11.91 19.85 2.48
C ASN A 267 12.28 19.02 3.73
N GLY A 268 11.29 18.36 4.35
CA GLY A 268 11.46 17.46 5.49
C GLY A 268 10.93 18.02 6.81
N GLU A 269 10.81 19.35 6.93
CA GLU A 269 10.18 19.99 8.09
C GLU A 269 8.64 19.98 7.94
N ILE A 270 7.92 19.52 8.96
CA ILE A 270 6.46 19.36 8.92
C ILE A 270 5.78 20.59 9.50
N HIS A 271 4.99 21.28 8.66
CA HIS A 271 4.17 22.44 9.04
C HIS A 271 2.69 22.07 8.93
N GLU A 272 2.10 21.54 10.02
CA GLU A 272 0.73 21.01 9.98
C GLU A 272 -0.31 22.01 9.48
N ASP A 273 -0.11 23.30 9.76
CA ASP A 273 -0.97 24.40 9.31
C ASP A 273 -0.34 25.30 8.23
N LEU A 274 0.43 24.69 7.32
CA LEU A 274 1.06 25.38 6.20
C LEU A 274 0.09 26.30 5.43
N PHE A 275 -1.14 25.87 5.17
CA PHE A 275 -2.13 26.72 4.49
C PHE A 275 -2.48 27.99 5.29
N ALA A 276 -2.74 27.87 6.60
CA ALA A 276 -3.06 29.02 7.46
C ALA A 276 -1.86 29.96 7.60
N SER A 277 -0.65 29.42 7.74
CA SER A 277 0.58 30.21 7.95
C SER A 277 0.89 31.21 6.83
N HIS A 278 0.44 30.97 5.59
CA HIS A 278 0.51 31.98 4.52
C HIS A 278 -0.16 33.29 4.95
N TYR A 279 -1.33 33.20 5.58
CA TYR A 279 -2.08 34.37 6.04
C TYR A 279 -1.44 35.08 7.23
N ASP A 280 -0.66 34.38 8.06
CA ASP A 280 0.10 35.01 9.15
C ASP A 280 1.27 35.86 8.61
N TYR A 281 2.07 35.32 7.69
CA TYR A 281 3.11 36.11 7.03
C TYR A 281 2.52 37.29 6.24
N LEU A 282 1.40 37.07 5.55
CA LEU A 282 0.72 38.11 4.76
C LEU A 282 0.12 39.22 5.63
N GLN A 283 -0.57 38.91 6.74
CA GLN A 283 -1.22 39.95 7.55
C GLN A 283 -0.21 40.98 8.06
N TYR A 284 0.95 40.52 8.54
CA TYR A 284 1.97 41.41 9.07
C TYR A 284 2.73 42.13 7.95
N ALA A 285 3.04 41.46 6.84
CA ALA A 285 3.71 42.12 5.71
C ALA A 285 2.82 43.20 5.07
N TYR A 286 1.52 42.94 4.89
CA TYR A 286 0.56 43.95 4.43
C TYR A 286 0.43 45.12 5.40
N PHE A 287 0.38 44.85 6.71
CA PHE A 287 0.40 45.89 7.73
C PHE A 287 1.65 46.78 7.61
N LYS A 288 2.83 46.20 7.41
CA LYS A 288 4.09 46.96 7.21
C LYS A 288 4.11 47.80 5.92
N LYS A 289 3.37 47.38 4.89
CA LYS A 289 3.13 48.18 3.68
C LYS A 289 1.98 49.20 3.82
N GLY A 290 1.30 49.25 4.96
CA GLY A 290 0.15 50.13 5.21
C GLY A 290 -1.16 49.67 4.55
N ASN A 291 -1.20 48.47 3.97
CA ASN A 291 -2.41 47.90 3.37
C ASN A 291 -3.28 47.23 4.45
N LEU A 292 -3.95 48.07 5.25
CA LEU A 292 -4.78 47.63 6.38
C LEU A 292 -5.93 46.71 5.94
N TYR A 293 -6.51 46.94 4.76
CA TYR A 293 -7.57 46.09 4.21
C TYR A 293 -7.08 44.66 3.96
N ALA A 294 -5.97 44.49 3.25
CA ALA A 294 -5.40 43.16 2.99
C ALA A 294 -4.89 42.48 4.27
N ALA A 295 -4.37 43.26 5.23
CA ALA A 295 -3.96 42.76 6.53
C ALA A 295 -5.14 42.16 7.32
N CYS A 296 -6.24 42.91 7.47
CA CYS A 296 -7.43 42.45 8.19
C CYS A 296 -8.11 41.26 7.50
N LYS A 297 -8.16 41.23 6.15
CA LYS A 297 -8.63 40.06 5.39
C LYS A 297 -7.78 38.81 5.62
N ALA A 298 -6.45 38.97 5.76
CA ALA A 298 -5.55 37.86 6.05
C ALA A 298 -5.74 37.37 7.50
N VAL A 299 -5.88 38.26 8.49
CA VAL A 299 -6.27 37.89 9.87
C VAL A 299 -7.58 37.09 9.91
N ALA A 300 -8.63 37.58 9.23
CA ALA A 300 -9.91 36.89 9.17
C ALA A 300 -9.82 35.52 8.46
N SER A 301 -8.98 35.42 7.43
CA SER A 301 -8.68 34.15 6.75
C SER A 301 -7.97 33.16 7.67
N TYR A 302 -6.97 33.61 8.45
CA TYR A 302 -6.28 32.77 9.42
C TYR A 302 -7.24 32.25 10.49
N LEU A 303 -8.01 33.15 11.12
CA LEU A 303 -8.95 32.80 12.21
C LEU A 303 -10.12 31.92 11.74
N LEU A 304 -10.45 31.90 10.44
CA LEU A 304 -11.40 30.93 9.90
C LEU A 304 -10.85 29.49 9.88
N LEU A 305 -9.52 29.33 9.84
CA LEU A 305 -8.83 28.04 9.85
C LEU A 305 -8.40 27.61 11.25
N ILE A 306 -7.96 28.58 12.07
CA ILE A 306 -7.49 28.37 13.45
C ILE A 306 -8.14 29.44 14.34
N PRO A 307 -9.37 29.22 14.83
CA PRO A 307 -10.15 30.24 15.54
C PRO A 307 -9.61 30.59 16.93
N ASP A 308 -8.93 29.64 17.58
CA ASP A 308 -8.46 29.75 18.97
C ASP A 308 -7.00 30.24 19.10
N ASP A 309 -6.42 30.80 18.02
CA ASP A 309 -5.05 31.34 18.05
C ASP A 309 -5.00 32.70 18.76
N GLU A 310 -4.54 32.70 20.02
CA GLU A 310 -4.46 33.91 20.84
C GLU A 310 -3.54 35.00 20.25
N THR A 311 -2.52 34.64 19.47
CA THR A 311 -1.63 35.62 18.82
C THR A 311 -2.38 36.34 17.69
N MET A 312 -3.10 35.58 16.87
CA MET A 312 -3.88 36.15 15.78
C MET A 312 -5.12 36.89 16.29
N LEU A 313 -5.75 36.43 17.36
CA LEU A 313 -6.82 37.16 18.07
C LEU A 313 -6.29 38.49 18.67
N ALA A 314 -5.07 38.52 19.20
CA ALA A 314 -4.43 39.76 19.64
C ALA A 314 -4.14 40.72 18.46
N ASN A 315 -3.66 40.19 17.33
CA ASN A 315 -3.46 40.97 16.09
C ASN A 315 -4.79 41.55 15.56
N MET A 316 -5.87 40.77 15.60
CA MET A 316 -7.22 41.22 15.23
C MET A 316 -7.65 42.43 16.08
N ARG A 317 -7.59 42.29 17.42
CA ARG A 317 -7.94 43.36 18.37
C ARG A 317 -7.07 44.61 18.16
N PHE A 318 -5.78 44.44 17.86
CA PHE A 318 -4.85 45.53 17.57
C PHE A 318 -5.22 46.29 16.29
N TYR A 319 -5.56 45.58 15.20
CA TYR A 319 -5.99 46.23 13.95
C TYR A 319 -7.38 46.87 14.08
N GLN A 320 -8.34 46.26 14.79
CA GLN A 320 -9.64 46.86 15.09
C GLN A 320 -9.52 48.19 15.84
N GLY A 321 -8.49 48.36 16.69
CA GLY A 321 -8.21 49.62 17.37
C GLY A 321 -7.68 50.77 16.48
N MET A 322 -7.44 50.53 15.18
CA MET A 322 -6.87 51.55 14.29
C MET A 322 -7.92 52.43 13.61
N PRO A 323 -7.79 53.78 13.63
CA PRO A 323 -8.81 54.71 13.09
C PRO A 323 -9.15 54.60 11.59
N LYS A 324 -8.45 53.75 10.83
CA LYS A 324 -8.66 53.52 9.39
C LYS A 324 -9.19 52.12 9.07
N VAL A 325 -9.37 51.26 10.08
CA VAL A 325 -9.92 49.92 9.93
C VAL A 325 -11.44 49.98 10.16
N GLN A 326 -12.17 49.21 9.37
CA GLN A 326 -13.62 49.05 9.46
C GLN A 326 -13.91 47.56 9.68
N ASP A 327 -15.03 47.23 10.32
CA ASP A 327 -15.35 45.83 10.67
C ASP A 327 -15.50 44.92 9.44
N ASP A 328 -15.95 45.47 8.30
CA ASP A 328 -16.07 44.75 7.02
C ASP A 328 -14.71 44.35 6.42
N PHE A 329 -13.61 44.95 6.87
CA PHE A 329 -12.26 44.55 6.46
C PHE A 329 -11.91 43.14 6.98
N PHE A 330 -12.56 42.66 8.04
CA PHE A 330 -12.39 41.30 8.58
C PHE A 330 -13.27 40.26 7.86
N THR A 331 -13.38 40.39 6.55
CA THR A 331 -14.01 39.38 5.69
C THR A 331 -12.93 38.39 5.20
N PRO A 332 -13.01 37.08 5.53
CA PRO A 332 -12.09 36.08 5.01
C PRO A 332 -12.04 36.05 3.47
N ARG A 333 -10.93 35.61 2.87
CA ARG A 333 -10.83 35.47 1.41
C ARG A 333 -11.63 34.27 0.89
N ASP A 334 -12.14 34.37 -0.34
CA ASP A 334 -13.07 33.38 -0.93
C ASP A 334 -12.44 31.99 -1.10
N GLU A 335 -11.14 31.90 -1.39
CA GLU A 335 -10.40 30.64 -1.40
C GLU A 335 -10.33 30.01 0.00
N THR A 336 -10.15 30.81 1.05
CA THR A 336 -10.16 30.34 2.45
C THR A 336 -11.54 29.85 2.87
N VAL A 337 -12.60 30.59 2.53
CA VAL A 337 -13.98 30.20 2.83
C VAL A 337 -14.31 28.86 2.17
N ARG A 338 -13.99 28.71 0.88
CA ARG A 338 -14.19 27.44 0.14
C ARG A 338 -13.34 26.31 0.72
N TYR A 339 -12.09 26.58 1.12
CA TYR A 339 -11.22 25.59 1.75
C TYR A 339 -11.81 25.10 3.08
N ALA A 340 -12.12 26.01 4.00
CA ALA A 340 -12.63 25.69 5.33
C ALA A 340 -14.01 24.98 5.29
N GLN A 341 -14.91 25.43 4.41
CA GLN A 341 -16.21 24.77 4.19
C GLN A 341 -16.05 23.34 3.69
N ARG A 342 -15.19 23.14 2.67
CA ARG A 342 -14.87 21.81 2.13
C ARG A 342 -14.26 20.94 3.22
N ASP A 343 -13.23 21.42 3.92
CA ASP A 343 -12.50 20.65 4.92
C ASP A 343 -13.41 20.19 6.08
N THR A 344 -14.22 21.10 6.60
CA THR A 344 -15.24 20.85 7.64
C THR A 344 -16.29 19.83 7.18
N TYR A 345 -16.74 19.92 5.93
CA TYR A 345 -17.79 19.02 5.42
C TYR A 345 -17.25 17.62 5.12
N GLU A 346 -16.05 17.51 4.57
CA GLU A 346 -15.35 16.23 4.37
C GLU A 346 -15.08 15.52 5.71
N GLU A 347 -14.71 16.27 6.75
CA GLU A 347 -14.58 15.74 8.11
C GLU A 347 -15.89 15.23 8.69
N ARG A 348 -16.97 16.02 8.62
CA ARG A 348 -18.30 15.62 9.12
C ARG A 348 -18.83 14.36 8.44
N ILE A 349 -18.57 14.17 7.14
CA ILE A 349 -18.92 12.93 6.43
C ILE A 349 -18.13 11.74 7.00
N LEU A 350 -16.83 11.89 7.22
CA LEU A 350 -16.00 10.82 7.79
C LEU A 350 -16.35 10.52 9.25
N GLU A 351 -16.74 11.52 10.03
CA GLU A 351 -17.24 11.36 11.39
C GLU A 351 -18.61 10.66 11.41
N TYR A 352 -19.54 11.04 10.53
CA TYR A 352 -20.82 10.32 10.34
C TYR A 352 -20.57 8.85 10.01
N ILE A 353 -19.66 8.55 9.07
CA ILE A 353 -19.28 7.17 8.74
C ILE A 353 -18.70 6.45 9.96
N LYS A 354 -17.82 7.10 10.74
CA LYS A 354 -17.23 6.54 11.97
C LYS A 354 -18.27 6.30 13.07
N ASN A 355 -19.34 7.10 13.12
CA ASN A 355 -20.32 7.07 14.20
C ASN A 355 -21.52 6.16 13.91
N GLU A 356 -22.11 6.23 12.72
CA GLU A 356 -23.34 5.50 12.38
C GLU A 356 -23.09 4.05 11.91
N PHE A 357 -21.93 3.77 11.31
CA PHE A 357 -21.55 2.39 10.91
C PHE A 357 -20.96 1.59 12.10
N LYS A 358 -21.26 2.00 13.34
CA LYS A 358 -21.04 1.23 14.56
C LYS A 358 -22.14 0.18 14.72
N PHE A 359 -21.94 -0.99 14.13
CA PHE A 359 -22.86 -2.11 14.30
C PHE A 359 -22.85 -2.62 15.75
N ASN A 360 -23.90 -2.30 16.50
CA ASN A 360 -24.06 -2.70 17.91
C ASN A 360 -23.96 -4.22 18.09
N GLN A 361 -23.19 -4.63 19.10
CA GLN A 361 -22.99 -6.02 19.47
C GLN A 361 -24.23 -6.61 20.18
N THR A 362 -25.28 -6.98 19.45
CA THR A 362 -26.23 -7.99 19.97
C THR A 362 -25.54 -9.34 19.98
N LYS A 363 -24.89 -9.67 21.11
CA LYS A 363 -24.50 -11.06 21.43
C LYS A 363 -25.76 -11.93 21.39
N PRO A 364 -25.86 -12.95 20.53
CA PRO A 364 -26.76 -14.06 20.77
C PRO A 364 -26.02 -15.01 21.73
N ASP A 365 -26.62 -15.31 22.87
CA ASP A 365 -26.09 -16.33 23.78
C ASP A 365 -26.06 -17.70 23.08
N ILE A 366 -24.86 -18.12 22.67
CA ILE A 366 -24.60 -19.47 22.18
C ILE A 366 -23.42 -20.07 22.94
N GLU A 367 -23.56 -20.17 24.26
CA GLU A 367 -22.96 -21.27 25.00
C GLU A 367 -23.61 -22.60 24.58
N LYS A 368 -23.30 -23.08 23.38
CA LYS A 368 -23.46 -24.51 23.06
C LYS A 368 -22.10 -25.19 23.17
N LYS A 369 -21.87 -25.80 24.34
CA LYS A 369 -20.91 -26.90 24.50
C LYS A 369 -21.30 -28.04 23.55
N ILE A 370 -20.82 -27.99 22.32
CA ILE A 370 -20.85 -29.14 21.42
C ILE A 370 -19.69 -30.04 21.83
N ASN A 371 -20.01 -31.20 22.41
CA ASN A 371 -19.05 -32.28 22.58
C ASN A 371 -18.61 -32.76 21.18
N LYS A 372 -17.52 -32.17 20.64
CA LYS A 372 -16.87 -32.67 19.43
C LYS A 372 -16.27 -34.05 19.75
N SER A 373 -16.93 -35.12 19.32
CA SER A 373 -16.32 -36.45 19.29
C SER A 373 -15.30 -36.47 18.15
N PHE A 374 -14.01 -36.38 18.49
CA PHE A 374 -12.93 -36.49 17.52
C PHE A 374 -12.90 -37.91 16.95
N HIS A 375 -13.29 -38.07 15.68
CA HIS A 375 -13.03 -39.31 14.95
C HIS A 375 -11.54 -39.42 14.66
N LEU A 376 -10.89 -40.37 15.34
CA LEU A 376 -9.46 -40.58 15.28
C LEU A 376 -9.08 -41.35 14.00
N THR A 377 -8.88 -40.64 12.89
CA THR A 377 -8.48 -41.27 11.63
C THR A 377 -6.95 -41.49 11.58
N THR A 378 -6.53 -42.75 11.41
CA THR A 378 -5.16 -43.27 11.14
C THR A 378 -4.08 -43.15 12.23
N ASN A 379 -3.33 -44.25 12.37
CA ASN A 379 -2.15 -44.38 13.23
C ASN A 379 -0.93 -43.71 12.58
N THR A 380 0.07 -43.36 13.40
CA THR A 380 1.33 -42.72 12.94
C THR A 380 2.18 -43.59 11.99
N THR A 381 1.86 -44.88 11.86
CA THR A 381 2.53 -45.81 10.93
C THR A 381 2.28 -45.48 9.46
N ASP A 382 1.08 -44.99 9.13
CA ASP A 382 0.61 -44.94 7.74
C ASP A 382 1.06 -43.67 7.01
N LEU A 383 1.73 -42.75 7.73
CA LEU A 383 2.28 -41.50 7.19
C LEU A 383 3.77 -41.58 6.90
N GLY A 384 4.46 -42.67 7.27
CA GLY A 384 5.90 -42.86 7.03
C GLY A 384 6.84 -42.05 7.94
N GLY A 385 6.39 -41.62 9.13
CA GLY A 385 7.24 -40.89 10.08
C GLY A 385 6.59 -40.70 11.45
N GLN A 386 7.38 -40.70 12.54
CA GLN A 386 6.87 -40.64 13.91
C GLN A 386 6.54 -39.22 14.42
N HIS A 387 7.04 -38.18 13.75
CA HIS A 387 6.87 -36.77 14.17
C HIS A 387 5.84 -36.02 13.31
N ARG A 388 4.78 -36.71 12.88
CA ARG A 388 3.67 -36.16 12.11
C ARG A 388 2.35 -36.89 12.37
N PHE A 389 1.23 -36.18 12.23
CA PHE A 389 -0.13 -36.73 12.31
C PHE A 389 -1.11 -35.97 11.41
N ILE A 390 -2.27 -36.61 11.19
CA ILE A 390 -3.48 -35.99 10.65
C ILE A 390 -4.56 -36.04 11.73
N LEU A 391 -5.42 -35.02 11.81
CA LEU A 391 -6.63 -35.06 12.62
C LEU A 391 -7.77 -34.33 11.90
N ASP A 392 -8.93 -34.98 11.81
CA ASP A 392 -10.16 -34.40 11.28
C ASP A 392 -11.02 -33.74 12.39
N GLY A 393 -11.80 -32.72 12.04
CA GLY A 393 -12.78 -32.09 12.93
C GLY A 393 -12.28 -30.92 13.79
N ILE A 394 -11.04 -30.44 13.58
CA ILE A 394 -10.51 -29.24 14.25
C ILE A 394 -11.45 -28.04 14.03
N ALA A 395 -11.79 -27.78 12.77
CA ALA A 395 -12.85 -26.87 12.36
C ALA A 395 -14.09 -27.65 11.91
N SER A 396 -15.27 -27.13 12.21
CA SER A 396 -16.55 -27.59 11.66
C SER A 396 -16.77 -27.04 10.23
N LEU A 397 -17.80 -27.54 9.54
CA LEU A 397 -18.17 -27.02 8.23
C LEU A 397 -18.49 -25.52 8.26
N ASP A 398 -19.11 -25.02 9.33
CA ASP A 398 -19.44 -23.60 9.45
C ASP A 398 -18.23 -22.76 9.87
N ASP A 399 -17.31 -23.30 10.67
CA ASP A 399 -16.00 -22.68 10.92
C ASP A 399 -15.23 -22.48 9.60
N CYS A 400 -15.15 -23.54 8.78
CA CYS A 400 -14.54 -23.48 7.45
C CYS A 400 -15.21 -22.43 6.56
N LYS A 401 -16.55 -22.39 6.47
CA LYS A 401 -17.27 -21.37 5.69
C LYS A 401 -16.93 -19.95 6.17
N ASN A 402 -16.88 -19.73 7.48
CA ASN A 402 -16.56 -18.42 8.05
C ASN A 402 -15.11 -18.00 7.81
N ILE A 403 -14.15 -18.93 7.81
CA ILE A 403 -12.75 -18.63 7.41
C ILE A 403 -12.66 -18.43 5.89
N MET A 404 -13.37 -19.23 5.09
CA MET A 404 -13.44 -19.10 3.63
C MET A 404 -14.06 -17.76 3.21
N TYR A 405 -14.98 -17.20 3.99
CA TYR A 405 -15.44 -15.82 3.81
C TYR A 405 -14.27 -14.83 3.89
N ILE A 406 -13.42 -14.93 4.92
CA ILE A 406 -12.21 -14.09 5.02
C ILE A 406 -11.32 -14.28 3.78
N ALA A 407 -11.10 -15.54 3.38
CA ALA A 407 -10.26 -15.92 2.24
C ALA A 407 -10.83 -15.53 0.86
N ASN A 408 -12.13 -15.24 0.75
CA ASN A 408 -12.77 -14.82 -0.49
C ASN A 408 -13.00 -13.30 -0.55
N SER A 409 -12.96 -12.60 0.59
CA SER A 409 -13.25 -11.16 0.66
C SER A 409 -12.03 -10.26 0.93
N PHE A 410 -10.93 -10.77 1.50
CA PHE A 410 -9.87 -9.89 2.06
C PHE A 410 -8.41 -10.25 1.75
N MET A 411 -8.17 -11.28 0.93
CA MET A 411 -6.80 -11.69 0.58
C MET A 411 -6.12 -10.74 -0.40
N ASN A 412 -4.80 -10.60 -0.26
CA ASN A 412 -3.95 -9.97 -1.27
C ASN A 412 -3.25 -11.03 -2.11
N VAL A 413 -2.96 -10.72 -3.38
CA VAL A 413 -2.04 -11.52 -4.19
C VAL A 413 -0.63 -11.38 -3.62
N ASN A 414 0.09 -12.49 -3.47
CA ASN A 414 1.45 -12.56 -2.91
C ASN A 414 1.63 -12.06 -1.46
N ASP A 415 0.56 -12.00 -0.65
CA ASP A 415 0.64 -11.66 0.79
C ASP A 415 1.68 -12.52 1.52
N GLY A 416 2.45 -11.91 2.43
CA GLY A 416 3.47 -12.62 3.24
C GLY A 416 4.75 -13.02 2.51
N TYR A 417 5.02 -12.48 1.30
CA TYR A 417 6.32 -12.60 0.61
C TYR A 417 6.78 -11.22 0.13
N ASP A 418 7.97 -10.79 0.55
CA ASP A 418 8.55 -9.52 0.11
C ASP A 418 8.99 -9.58 -1.37
N LEU A 419 8.56 -8.60 -2.16
CA LEU A 419 8.86 -8.45 -3.59
C LEU A 419 10.30 -7.97 -3.87
N ILE A 420 11.25 -8.27 -2.98
CA ILE A 420 12.64 -7.77 -3.05
C ILE A 420 13.44 -8.45 -4.18
N ASN A 421 13.06 -9.67 -4.56
CA ASN A 421 13.61 -10.39 -5.72
C ASN A 421 12.45 -10.82 -6.63
N GLU A 422 12.54 -10.56 -7.93
CA GLU A 422 11.47 -10.68 -8.95
C GLU A 422 10.90 -12.09 -9.19
N THR A 423 11.34 -13.11 -8.43
CA THR A 423 10.61 -14.37 -8.32
C THR A 423 9.38 -14.20 -7.42
N ALA A 424 8.30 -13.66 -7.99
CA ALA A 424 7.00 -13.57 -7.34
C ALA A 424 6.57 -14.97 -6.84
N SER A 425 6.60 -15.17 -5.51
CA SER A 425 6.40 -16.46 -4.83
C SER A 425 7.47 -17.54 -5.18
N PRO A 426 8.00 -18.33 -4.22
CA PRO A 426 8.82 -19.53 -4.53
C PRO A 426 8.00 -20.71 -5.09
N HIS A 427 6.91 -20.41 -5.79
CA HIS A 427 5.79 -21.28 -6.11
C HIS A 427 5.47 -21.23 -7.61
N THR A 428 4.62 -22.14 -8.07
CA THR A 428 4.38 -22.32 -9.51
C THR A 428 3.72 -21.12 -10.21
N LYS A 429 4.24 -20.75 -11.38
CA LYS A 429 3.68 -19.68 -12.26
C LYS A 429 2.32 -20.00 -12.87
N TYR A 430 1.82 -21.22 -12.66
CA TYR A 430 0.53 -21.70 -13.20
C TYR A 430 -0.64 -21.52 -12.20
N GLU A 431 -0.39 -20.95 -11.03
CA GLU A 431 -1.38 -20.74 -9.97
C GLU A 431 -1.31 -19.31 -9.41
N LYS A 432 -2.46 -18.68 -9.17
CA LYS A 432 -2.52 -17.44 -8.39
C LYS A 432 -2.35 -17.76 -6.91
N PHE A 433 -1.41 -17.09 -6.25
CA PHE A 433 -1.25 -17.16 -4.81
C PHE A 433 -1.91 -15.97 -4.12
N GLU A 434 -2.71 -16.26 -3.09
CA GLU A 434 -3.40 -15.26 -2.29
C GLU A 434 -3.23 -15.57 -0.81
N GLY A 435 -3.13 -14.54 0.02
CA GLY A 435 -2.93 -14.66 1.46
C GLY A 435 -3.52 -13.51 2.28
N VAL A 436 -3.63 -13.72 3.59
CA VAL A 436 -3.96 -12.70 4.58
C VAL A 436 -3.33 -13.05 5.94
N THR A 437 -2.45 -12.18 6.45
CA THR A 437 -1.82 -12.31 7.78
C THR A 437 -2.77 -12.02 8.94
N LEU A 438 -2.43 -12.48 10.15
CA LEU A 438 -3.17 -12.14 11.37
C LEU A 438 -3.19 -10.63 11.66
N SER A 439 -2.10 -9.90 11.39
CA SER A 439 -2.08 -8.42 11.46
C SER A 439 -3.12 -7.80 10.54
N ARG A 440 -3.24 -8.28 9.29
CA ARG A 440 -4.22 -7.77 8.35
C ARG A 440 -5.66 -8.09 8.76
N ILE A 441 -5.94 -9.31 9.24
CA ILE A 441 -7.26 -9.67 9.80
C ILE A 441 -7.59 -8.76 10.99
N THR A 442 -6.63 -8.51 11.88
CA THR A 442 -6.77 -7.63 13.06
C THR A 442 -7.06 -6.19 12.65
N PHE A 443 -6.32 -5.66 11.68
CA PHE A 443 -6.53 -4.32 11.13
C PHE A 443 -7.92 -4.18 10.47
N LEU A 444 -8.34 -5.15 9.67
CA LEU A 444 -9.66 -5.18 9.03
C LEU A 444 -10.80 -5.18 10.06
N THR A 445 -10.60 -5.87 11.20
CA THR A 445 -11.53 -5.82 12.32
C THR A 445 -11.50 -4.47 13.05
N TYR A 446 -10.31 -3.88 13.25
CA TYR A 446 -10.19 -2.54 13.85
C TYR A 446 -10.90 -1.44 13.04
N ILE A 447 -10.83 -1.48 11.70
CA ILE A 447 -11.54 -0.52 10.83
C ILE A 447 -12.98 -0.93 10.50
N SER A 448 -13.55 -1.89 11.24
CA SER A 448 -14.92 -2.40 11.11
C SER A 448 -15.30 -3.01 9.74
N LEU A 449 -14.31 -3.35 8.89
CA LEU A 449 -14.57 -4.08 7.63
C LEU A 449 -14.76 -5.60 7.86
N LEU A 450 -14.24 -6.15 8.96
CA LEU A 450 -14.38 -7.55 9.33
C LEU A 450 -14.95 -7.69 10.74
N GLN A 451 -16.13 -8.29 10.90
CA GLN A 451 -16.77 -8.43 12.23
C GLN A 451 -15.84 -9.14 13.23
N PRO A 452 -15.74 -8.68 14.50
CA PRO A 452 -14.81 -9.24 15.49
C PRO A 452 -14.91 -10.77 15.68
N LYS A 453 -16.10 -11.35 15.48
CA LYS A 453 -16.33 -12.80 15.51
C LYS A 453 -15.37 -13.59 14.61
N TYR A 454 -14.95 -13.05 13.47
CA TYR A 454 -14.05 -13.70 12.52
C TYR A 454 -12.61 -13.74 13.04
N LEU A 455 -12.14 -12.66 13.69
CA LEU A 455 -10.84 -12.64 14.34
C LEU A 455 -10.82 -13.59 15.55
N THR A 456 -11.87 -13.56 16.39
CA THR A 456 -12.02 -14.50 17.51
C THR A 456 -11.99 -15.95 17.03
N LEU A 457 -12.74 -16.28 15.97
CA LEU A 457 -12.75 -17.62 15.36
C LEU A 457 -11.34 -18.08 14.93
N ILE A 458 -10.56 -17.22 14.27
CA ILE A 458 -9.17 -17.51 13.89
C ILE A 458 -8.31 -17.76 15.14
N LEU A 459 -8.41 -16.91 16.16
CA LEU A 459 -7.61 -17.06 17.39
C LEU A 459 -7.96 -18.36 18.14
N ASP A 460 -9.23 -18.73 18.23
CA ASP A 460 -9.69 -19.94 18.94
C ASP A 460 -9.33 -21.22 18.19
N ILE A 461 -9.50 -21.26 16.86
CA ILE A 461 -9.13 -22.42 16.05
C ILE A 461 -7.61 -22.64 16.08
N THR A 462 -6.82 -21.58 15.94
CA THR A 462 -5.36 -21.69 16.00
C THR A 462 -4.86 -22.06 17.41
N LYS A 463 -5.60 -21.69 18.46
CA LYS A 463 -5.38 -22.16 19.84
C LYS A 463 -5.67 -23.65 20.02
N GLU A 464 -6.73 -24.18 19.40
CA GLU A 464 -7.02 -25.63 19.42
C GLU A 464 -6.01 -26.43 18.59
N MET A 465 -5.57 -25.92 17.43
CA MET A 465 -4.46 -26.50 16.65
C MET A 465 -3.19 -26.63 17.48
N ARG A 466 -2.82 -25.58 18.23
CA ARG A 466 -1.67 -25.59 19.15
C ARG A 466 -1.82 -26.60 20.28
N LYS A 467 -3.00 -26.67 20.90
CA LYS A 467 -3.30 -27.64 21.97
C LYS A 467 -3.16 -29.07 21.45
N THR A 468 -3.72 -29.35 20.27
CA THR A 468 -3.61 -30.64 19.59
C THR A 468 -2.15 -31.04 19.33
N LEU A 469 -1.30 -30.12 18.85
CA LEU A 469 0.15 -30.37 18.70
C LEU A 469 0.82 -30.73 20.03
N VAL A 470 0.54 -29.96 21.09
CA VAL A 470 1.11 -30.18 22.43
C VAL A 470 0.73 -31.54 22.99
N GLU A 471 -0.53 -31.94 22.85
CA GLU A 471 -1.04 -33.24 23.29
C GLU A 471 -0.45 -34.39 22.45
N LYS A 472 -0.49 -34.29 21.12
CA LYS A 472 -0.04 -35.36 20.20
C LYS A 472 1.45 -35.62 20.26
N PHE A 473 2.28 -34.59 20.46
CA PHE A 473 3.74 -34.72 20.57
C PHE A 473 4.26 -34.70 22.00
N ASN A 474 3.38 -34.68 23.02
CA ASN A 474 3.75 -34.63 24.45
C ASN A 474 4.75 -33.50 24.76
N ILE A 475 4.46 -32.29 24.25
CA ILE A 475 5.38 -31.14 24.30
C ILE A 475 5.39 -30.56 25.71
N LYS A 476 6.47 -30.77 26.45
CA LYS A 476 6.62 -30.35 27.85
C LYS A 476 7.03 -28.88 28.04
N ARG A 477 7.42 -28.19 26.97
CA ARG A 477 7.84 -26.78 26.99
C ARG A 477 6.71 -25.88 26.47
N PRO A 478 6.65 -24.60 26.88
CA PRO A 478 5.74 -23.63 26.27
C PRO A 478 5.94 -23.59 24.75
N LEU A 479 4.84 -23.75 24.02
CA LEU A 479 4.81 -23.62 22.57
C LEU A 479 4.14 -22.28 22.22
N TYR A 480 4.87 -21.40 21.55
CA TYR A 480 4.43 -20.08 21.14
C TYR A 480 4.04 -20.07 19.66
N PHE A 481 3.08 -19.24 19.28
CA PHE A 481 2.81 -18.95 17.86
C PHE A 481 3.98 -18.13 17.32
N SER A 482 4.52 -18.48 16.16
CA SER A 482 5.55 -17.71 15.48
C SER A 482 5.00 -16.96 14.27
N PHE A 483 4.06 -17.56 13.52
CA PHE A 483 3.37 -16.90 12.41
C PHE A 483 2.05 -17.61 12.07
N THR A 484 1.02 -16.84 11.71
CA THR A 484 -0.32 -17.30 11.32
C THR A 484 -0.69 -16.69 9.97
N HIS A 485 -0.95 -17.55 8.97
CA HIS A 485 -1.22 -17.12 7.60
C HIS A 485 -2.37 -17.93 6.99
N LEU A 486 -3.47 -17.25 6.65
CA LEU A 486 -4.54 -17.82 5.84
C LEU A 486 -4.16 -17.68 4.37
N VAL A 487 -4.08 -18.79 3.65
CA VAL A 487 -3.51 -18.88 2.29
C VAL A 487 -4.42 -19.63 1.32
N CYS A 488 -4.43 -19.21 0.06
CA CYS A 488 -5.12 -19.90 -1.03
C CYS A 488 -4.27 -19.99 -2.31
N ARG A 489 -4.53 -21.04 -3.10
CA ARG A 489 -3.97 -21.31 -4.42
C ARG A 489 -5.11 -21.51 -5.41
N THR A 490 -5.11 -20.77 -6.52
CA THR A 490 -6.14 -20.88 -7.56
C THR A 490 -5.49 -21.24 -8.89
N ALA A 491 -5.95 -22.31 -9.54
CA ALA A 491 -5.43 -22.71 -10.85
C ALA A 491 -5.72 -21.63 -11.92
N LEU A 492 -4.72 -21.26 -12.73
CA LEU A 492 -4.90 -20.27 -13.80
C LEU A 492 -5.55 -20.91 -15.05
N PRO A 493 -6.47 -20.20 -15.73
CA PRO A 493 -7.05 -20.66 -17.00
C PRO A 493 -5.97 -20.97 -18.04
N GLY A 494 -6.17 -22.05 -18.82
CA GLY A 494 -5.26 -22.46 -19.89
C GLY A 494 -4.10 -23.38 -19.47
N TYR A 495 -3.74 -23.43 -18.18
CA TYR A 495 -2.58 -24.20 -17.66
C TYR A 495 -3.01 -25.43 -16.83
N THR A 496 -4.15 -26.03 -17.14
CA THR A 496 -4.85 -26.98 -16.26
C THR A 496 -4.66 -28.46 -16.60
N LYS A 497 -4.04 -28.80 -17.74
CA LYS A 497 -3.85 -30.19 -18.19
C LYS A 497 -2.41 -30.67 -18.02
N ASN A 498 -2.25 -31.91 -17.56
CA ASN A 498 -0.96 -32.64 -17.45
C ASN A 498 0.16 -31.91 -16.69
N ARG A 499 -0.19 -31.17 -15.63
CA ARG A 499 0.76 -30.55 -14.68
C ARG A 499 1.48 -31.65 -13.88
N THR A 500 2.80 -31.60 -13.81
CA THR A 500 3.65 -32.49 -12.97
C THR A 500 4.51 -31.73 -11.96
N ASP A 501 4.40 -30.41 -11.92
CA ASP A 501 5.07 -29.54 -10.96
C ASP A 501 4.34 -29.47 -9.60
N PHE A 502 5.01 -28.88 -8.62
CA PHE A 502 4.47 -28.64 -7.29
C PHE A 502 3.90 -27.22 -7.17
N SER A 503 2.70 -27.08 -6.60
CA SER A 503 2.17 -25.80 -6.10
C SER A 503 3.09 -25.19 -5.04
N HIS A 504 3.76 -26.04 -4.26
CA HIS A 504 4.70 -25.67 -3.21
C HIS A 504 5.79 -26.73 -3.17
N LYS A 505 7.05 -26.35 -3.45
CA LYS A 505 8.19 -27.28 -3.55
C LYS A 505 8.43 -28.04 -2.23
N ILE A 506 9.05 -29.20 -2.33
CA ILE A 506 9.41 -29.99 -1.16
C ILE A 506 10.52 -29.29 -0.37
N HIS A 507 10.28 -29.05 0.92
CA HIS A 507 11.17 -28.29 1.79
C HIS A 507 11.02 -28.69 3.27
N SER A 508 11.87 -28.13 4.14
CA SER A 508 11.73 -28.12 5.59
C SER A 508 11.46 -26.69 6.06
N ASP A 509 10.65 -26.54 7.11
CA ASP A 509 10.23 -25.23 7.63
C ASP A 509 11.33 -24.48 8.40
N ASN A 510 12.35 -25.18 8.91
CA ASN A 510 13.34 -24.60 9.84
C ASN A 510 14.82 -24.75 9.42
N CYS A 511 15.12 -25.16 8.19
CA CYS A 511 16.49 -25.17 7.69
C CYS A 511 16.58 -25.11 6.17
N ASN A 512 17.72 -24.61 5.68
CA ASN A 512 18.10 -24.81 4.29
C ASN A 512 18.63 -26.24 4.17
N LEU A 513 17.97 -27.08 3.37
CA LEU A 513 18.46 -28.44 3.13
C LEU A 513 19.43 -28.45 1.94
N LEU A 514 20.64 -28.94 2.19
CA LEU A 514 21.72 -29.05 1.21
C LEU A 514 21.69 -30.42 0.50
N GLN A 515 22.45 -30.56 -0.59
CA GLN A 515 22.49 -31.77 -1.43
C GLN A 515 23.01 -33.03 -0.70
N ASP A 516 23.74 -32.85 0.40
CA ASP A 516 24.24 -33.90 1.30
C ASP A 516 23.25 -34.29 2.42
N ASN A 517 22.00 -33.80 2.36
CA ASN A 517 20.97 -33.89 3.40
C ASN A 517 21.35 -33.20 4.74
N THR A 518 22.32 -32.28 4.73
CA THR A 518 22.56 -31.37 5.85
C THR A 518 21.45 -30.31 5.93
N CYS A 519 21.02 -30.00 7.16
CA CYS A 519 19.90 -29.11 7.48
C CYS A 519 20.46 -27.88 8.20
N GLU A 520 20.86 -26.87 7.43
CA GLU A 520 21.50 -25.67 7.96
C GLU A 520 20.49 -24.71 8.60
N LYS A 521 20.63 -24.52 9.91
CA LYS A 521 19.82 -23.59 10.72
C LYS A 521 20.38 -22.15 10.66
N LYS A 522 20.29 -21.52 9.48
CA LYS A 522 20.72 -20.13 9.25
C LYS A 522 19.78 -19.41 8.26
N PRO A 523 19.69 -18.08 8.27
CA PRO A 523 18.94 -17.33 7.26
C PRO A 523 19.37 -17.74 5.83
N PRO A 524 18.44 -17.81 4.86
CA PRO A 524 17.05 -17.34 4.90
C PRO A 524 16.04 -18.27 5.58
N ALA A 525 16.45 -19.44 6.11
CA ALA A 525 15.53 -20.32 6.81
C ALA A 525 15.00 -19.73 8.12
N PHE A 526 13.73 -19.99 8.43
CA PHE A 526 13.07 -19.63 9.70
C PHE A 526 13.48 -20.61 10.81
N PHE A 527 14.77 -20.63 11.15
CA PHE A 527 15.43 -21.67 11.94
C PHE A 527 14.94 -21.84 13.39
N TRP A 528 14.14 -20.90 13.87
CA TRP A 528 13.46 -20.91 15.16
C TRP A 528 12.12 -21.65 15.17
N ARG A 529 11.61 -22.10 14.01
CA ARG A 529 10.38 -22.90 13.94
C ARG A 529 10.65 -24.32 14.44
N ASP A 530 9.83 -24.80 15.38
CA ASP A 530 9.92 -26.15 15.95
C ASP A 530 8.81 -27.07 15.43
N TYR A 531 7.61 -26.53 15.24
CA TYR A 531 6.44 -27.27 14.75
C TYR A 531 5.60 -26.45 13.77
N SER A 532 4.86 -27.14 12.93
CA SER A 532 3.95 -26.59 11.93
C SER A 532 2.60 -27.29 12.03
N ALA A 533 1.52 -26.53 11.80
CA ALA A 533 0.18 -27.07 11.61
C ALA A 533 -0.51 -26.38 10.44
N ILE A 534 -1.15 -27.19 9.59
CA ILE A 534 -1.90 -26.70 8.43
C ILE A 534 -3.32 -27.24 8.54
N LEU A 535 -4.29 -26.34 8.68
CA LEU A 535 -5.71 -26.65 8.70
C LEU A 535 -6.31 -26.39 7.31
N TYR A 536 -6.95 -27.40 6.74
CA TYR A 536 -7.63 -27.29 5.45
C TYR A 536 -9.08 -26.87 5.60
N LEU A 537 -9.54 -26.04 4.65
CA LEU A 537 -10.79 -25.30 4.74
C LEU A 537 -11.84 -25.76 3.73
N ASN A 538 -11.43 -26.40 2.64
CA ASN A 538 -12.31 -26.75 1.53
C ASN A 538 -11.79 -27.97 0.75
N GLN A 539 -12.57 -28.44 -0.23
CA GLN A 539 -12.30 -29.66 -1.02
C GLN A 539 -12.83 -29.59 -2.47
N ASP A 540 -13.33 -28.43 -2.89
CA ASP A 540 -13.91 -28.13 -4.20
C ASP A 540 -12.85 -27.71 -5.23
N PHE A 541 -11.78 -28.51 -5.34
CA PHE A 541 -10.69 -28.32 -6.29
C PHE A 541 -10.10 -29.67 -6.72
N GLU A 542 -9.33 -29.67 -7.82
CA GLU A 542 -8.61 -30.85 -8.31
C GLU A 542 -7.09 -30.66 -8.14
N GLY A 543 -6.37 -31.74 -7.84
CA GLY A 543 -4.95 -31.70 -7.47
C GLY A 543 -4.75 -31.21 -6.03
N GLY A 544 -3.73 -30.37 -5.78
CA GLY A 544 -3.55 -29.69 -4.49
C GLY A 544 -3.27 -30.58 -3.27
N ASN A 545 -2.92 -31.85 -3.44
CA ASN A 545 -2.65 -32.75 -2.33
C ASN A 545 -1.38 -32.35 -1.58
N PHE A 546 -1.42 -32.36 -0.25
CA PHE A 546 -0.23 -32.24 0.58
C PHE A 546 0.50 -33.59 0.60
N MET A 547 1.83 -33.58 0.66
CA MET A 547 2.62 -34.81 0.69
C MET A 547 3.83 -34.68 1.59
N PHE A 548 4.20 -35.79 2.24
CA PHE A 548 5.51 -35.95 2.86
C PHE A 548 6.41 -36.78 1.92
N ALA A 549 7.69 -36.42 1.84
CA ALA A 549 8.69 -37.08 1.01
C ALA A 549 9.95 -37.38 1.82
N SER A 550 10.77 -38.34 1.37
CA SER A 550 12.09 -38.59 1.97
C SER A 550 13.24 -37.88 1.24
N ASP A 551 12.96 -37.15 0.17
CA ASP A 551 13.94 -36.42 -0.64
C ASP A 551 13.36 -35.11 -1.20
N LEU A 552 14.22 -34.13 -1.50
CA LEU A 552 13.84 -32.82 -2.05
C LEU A 552 13.28 -32.86 -3.48
N THR A 553 13.62 -33.90 -4.25
CA THR A 553 13.19 -34.03 -5.65
C THR A 553 11.75 -34.53 -5.77
N GLY A 554 11.19 -35.12 -4.72
CA GLY A 554 9.86 -35.75 -4.73
C GLY A 554 9.84 -37.11 -5.43
N ASN A 555 11.00 -37.75 -5.62
CA ASN A 555 11.10 -39.07 -6.23
C ASN A 555 10.48 -40.15 -5.32
N THR A 556 10.59 -39.96 -4.00
CA THR A 556 10.09 -40.90 -2.99
C THR A 556 9.07 -40.20 -2.08
N ILE A 557 7.80 -40.23 -2.51
CA ILE A 557 6.68 -39.75 -1.72
C ILE A 557 6.32 -40.80 -0.65
N GLN A 558 6.37 -40.41 0.62
CA GLN A 558 6.10 -41.27 1.76
C GLN A 558 4.61 -41.36 2.09
N SER A 559 3.85 -40.29 1.87
CA SER A 559 2.40 -40.26 2.06
C SER A 559 1.77 -39.07 1.33
N ILE A 560 0.50 -39.22 0.93
CA ILE A 560 -0.31 -38.19 0.26
C ILE A 560 -1.56 -37.94 1.10
N ILE A 561 -1.84 -36.67 1.37
CA ILE A 561 -2.94 -36.20 2.21
C ILE A 561 -3.87 -35.32 1.36
N THR A 562 -5.06 -35.84 1.09
CA THR A 562 -6.15 -35.07 0.46
C THR A 562 -6.68 -34.03 1.46
N PRO A 563 -6.65 -32.72 1.12
CA PRO A 563 -7.25 -31.69 1.95
C PRO A 563 -8.78 -31.83 2.00
N GLN A 564 -9.36 -31.50 3.14
CA GLN A 564 -10.81 -31.34 3.32
C GLN A 564 -11.08 -30.36 4.45
N CYS A 565 -12.27 -29.77 4.51
CA CYS A 565 -12.63 -28.89 5.63
C CYS A 565 -12.41 -29.59 6.99
N GLY A 566 -11.74 -28.90 7.91
CA GLY A 566 -11.55 -29.37 9.28
C GLY A 566 -10.39 -30.35 9.46
N ARG A 567 -9.73 -30.78 8.37
CA ARG A 567 -8.53 -31.63 8.41
C ARG A 567 -7.30 -30.80 8.74
N MET A 568 -6.65 -31.12 9.85
CA MET A 568 -5.35 -30.59 10.23
C MET A 568 -4.26 -31.62 9.95
N VAL A 569 -3.13 -31.16 9.42
CA VAL A 569 -1.85 -31.89 9.40
C VAL A 569 -0.91 -31.19 10.37
N GLY A 570 -0.34 -31.92 11.32
CA GLY A 570 0.57 -31.38 12.34
C GLY A 570 1.90 -32.15 12.36
N PHE A 571 3.03 -31.44 12.38
CA PHE A 571 4.36 -32.05 12.24
C PHE A 571 5.46 -31.18 12.86
N SER A 572 6.62 -31.78 13.18
CA SER A 572 7.83 -31.04 13.55
C SER A 572 8.49 -30.44 12.31
N ALA A 573 9.04 -29.23 12.43
CA ALA A 573 9.46 -28.40 11.29
C ALA A 573 10.75 -28.84 10.57
N GLY A 574 11.47 -29.84 11.09
CA GLY A 574 12.79 -30.22 10.60
C GLY A 574 12.80 -31.13 9.37
N LYS A 575 14.01 -31.58 8.99
CA LYS A 575 14.25 -32.44 7.81
C LYS A 575 13.60 -33.82 7.89
N GLU A 576 13.14 -34.24 9.06
CA GLU A 576 12.34 -35.45 9.27
C GLU A 576 10.94 -35.38 8.64
N ASN A 577 10.47 -34.18 8.28
CA ASN A 577 9.17 -33.93 7.65
C ASN A 577 9.31 -33.03 6.40
N LEU A 578 10.16 -33.44 5.46
CA LEU A 578 10.18 -32.80 4.14
C LEU A 578 8.79 -32.93 3.50
N HIS A 579 8.23 -31.82 3.05
CA HIS A 579 6.86 -31.79 2.57
C HIS A 579 6.63 -30.75 1.47
N GLY A 580 5.63 -31.01 0.63
CA GLY A 580 5.23 -30.16 -0.49
C GLY A 580 3.74 -30.29 -0.82
N VAL A 581 3.32 -29.62 -1.90
CA VAL A 581 1.94 -29.65 -2.38
C VAL A 581 1.92 -29.87 -3.89
N SER A 582 1.19 -30.87 -4.38
CA SER A 582 1.02 -31.12 -5.82
C SER A 582 0.26 -29.98 -6.49
N ALA A 583 0.55 -29.68 -7.75
CA ALA A 583 -0.21 -28.74 -8.58
C ALA A 583 -1.73 -28.74 -8.30
N VAL A 584 -2.34 -27.56 -8.15
CA VAL A 584 -3.79 -27.38 -8.25
C VAL A 584 -4.11 -27.27 -9.73
N THR A 585 -4.88 -28.23 -10.26
CA THR A 585 -5.24 -28.28 -11.68
C THR A 585 -6.55 -27.56 -11.99
N LYS A 586 -7.42 -27.37 -10.99
CA LYS A 586 -8.71 -26.69 -11.13
C LYS A 586 -9.22 -26.24 -9.77
N GLY A 587 -9.93 -25.11 -9.71
CA GLY A 587 -10.54 -24.58 -8.48
C GLY A 587 -9.57 -23.79 -7.61
N LYS A 588 -9.99 -23.51 -6.37
CA LYS A 588 -9.25 -22.75 -5.36
C LYS A 588 -9.07 -23.61 -4.12
N ARG A 589 -7.82 -23.88 -3.71
CA ARG A 589 -7.46 -24.61 -2.49
C ARG A 589 -7.09 -23.62 -1.39
N CYS A 590 -7.69 -23.71 -0.22
CA CYS A 590 -7.42 -22.82 0.90
C CYS A 590 -7.03 -23.56 2.19
N ALA A 591 -6.12 -22.96 2.95
CA ALA A 591 -5.61 -23.48 4.21
C ALA A 591 -5.24 -22.36 5.19
N LEU A 592 -5.38 -22.62 6.48
CA LEU A 592 -4.82 -21.79 7.55
C LEU A 592 -3.53 -22.47 8.05
N ALA A 593 -2.39 -21.88 7.71
CA ALA A 593 -1.06 -22.33 8.11
C ALA A 593 -0.61 -21.60 9.38
N VAL A 594 -0.06 -22.36 10.34
CA VAL A 594 0.43 -21.84 11.62
C VAL A 594 1.77 -22.49 11.93
N TRP A 595 2.76 -21.66 12.24
CA TRP A 595 4.09 -22.09 12.65
C TRP A 595 4.32 -21.74 14.12
N PHE A 596 5.06 -22.60 14.81
CA PHE A 596 5.27 -22.52 16.25
C PHE A 596 6.75 -22.59 16.61
N THR A 597 7.09 -21.99 17.75
CA THR A 597 8.45 -21.97 18.31
C THR A 597 8.42 -22.22 19.82
N MET A 598 9.47 -22.81 20.36
CA MET A 598 9.74 -22.88 21.79
C MET A 598 10.51 -21.64 22.30
N ASN A 599 11.04 -20.79 21.42
CA ASN A 599 11.76 -19.57 21.80
C ASN A 599 10.78 -18.37 21.83
N PRO A 600 10.49 -17.78 23.01
CA PRO A 600 9.56 -16.66 23.11
C PRO A 600 10.01 -15.40 22.35
N GLN A 601 11.30 -15.25 22.01
CA GLN A 601 11.79 -14.12 21.21
C GLN A 601 11.23 -14.07 19.78
N TYR A 602 10.73 -15.20 19.26
CA TYR A 602 10.15 -15.31 17.91
C TYR A 602 8.63 -15.51 17.96
N GLN A 603 7.99 -15.04 19.02
CA GLN A 603 6.53 -15.04 19.15
C GLN A 603 5.88 -14.04 18.19
N GLU A 604 4.74 -14.42 17.61
CA GLU A 604 3.88 -13.58 16.77
C GLU A 604 3.31 -12.39 17.58
N PHE A 605 3.96 -11.24 17.50
CA PHE A 605 3.55 -10.01 18.21
C PHE A 605 2.13 -9.54 17.81
N ASP A 606 1.78 -9.68 16.52
CA ASP A 606 0.44 -9.39 15.99
C ASP A 606 -0.69 -10.10 16.74
N ARG A 607 -0.40 -11.27 17.34
CA ARG A 607 -1.36 -12.05 18.11
C ARG A 607 -1.62 -11.47 19.50
N GLU A 608 -0.63 -10.83 20.12
CA GLU A 608 -0.84 -10.12 21.38
C GLU A 608 -1.74 -8.90 21.16
N ILE A 609 -1.48 -8.16 20.08
CA ILE A 609 -2.33 -7.06 19.60
C ILE A 609 -3.76 -7.54 19.36
N ALA A 610 -3.95 -8.61 18.60
CA ALA A 610 -5.26 -9.20 18.30
C ALA A 610 -6.04 -9.59 19.57
N GLN A 611 -5.35 -10.22 20.52
CA GLN A 611 -5.94 -10.60 21.80
C GLN A 611 -6.29 -9.40 22.68
N HIS A 612 -5.45 -8.35 22.69
CA HIS A 612 -5.70 -7.13 23.45
C HIS A 612 -6.94 -6.40 22.91
N MET A 613 -7.07 -6.30 21.58
CA MET A 613 -8.22 -5.69 20.92
C MET A 613 -9.54 -6.40 21.27
N ILE A 614 -9.56 -7.74 21.25
CA ILE A 614 -10.76 -8.52 21.61
C ILE A 614 -11.08 -8.44 23.11
N LYS A 615 -10.07 -8.41 23.99
CA LYS A 615 -10.29 -8.42 25.45
C LYS A 615 -10.85 -7.11 25.99
N ASN A 616 -10.42 -5.98 25.43
CA ASN A 616 -10.59 -4.68 26.08
C ASN A 616 -11.66 -3.77 25.44
N ASP A 617 -12.18 -4.09 24.25
CA ASP A 617 -13.10 -3.23 23.49
C ASP A 617 -12.55 -1.79 23.26
N ILE A 618 -11.21 -1.67 23.28
CA ILE A 618 -10.49 -0.41 23.16
C ILE A 618 -10.18 -0.13 21.68
N SER A 619 -10.70 1.00 21.19
CA SER A 619 -10.17 1.61 19.97
C SER A 619 -8.67 1.90 20.11
N PHE A 620 -7.89 1.43 19.14
CA PHE A 620 -6.43 1.22 19.15
C PHE A 620 -5.53 2.40 19.56
N HIS A 621 -6.09 3.60 19.75
CA HIS A 621 -5.35 4.84 20.03
C HIS A 621 -4.62 4.84 21.39
N ARG A 622 -5.08 4.07 22.40
CA ARG A 622 -4.49 4.14 23.74
C ARG A 622 -3.16 3.40 23.86
N TYR A 623 -3.06 2.21 23.29
CA TYR A 623 -1.91 1.31 23.49
C TYR A 623 -0.60 1.80 22.82
N PHE A 624 -0.72 2.58 21.73
CA PHE A 624 0.45 3.16 21.06
C PHE A 624 0.99 4.44 21.72
N ASN A 625 0.13 5.23 22.37
CA ASN A 625 0.56 6.44 23.08
C ASN A 625 1.39 6.13 24.33
N ASP A 626 1.13 5.00 24.99
CA ASP A 626 1.86 4.57 26.20
C ASP A 626 3.20 3.88 25.88
N PHE A 627 3.54 3.65 24.60
CA PHE A 627 4.78 2.99 24.14
C PHE A 627 5.70 3.87 23.27
N ILE A 628 5.31 5.13 23.00
CA ILE A 628 6.09 6.12 22.24
C ILE A 628 6.72 7.20 23.17
N ASN A 629 6.46 7.14 24.48
CA ASN A 629 7.16 7.92 25.51
C ASN A 629 8.32 7.11 26.14
#